data_AF-A0A7W6FXL0-F1
#
_entry.id   AF-A0A7W6FXL0-F1
#
_cell.length_a   1.000
_cell.length_b   1.000
_cell.length_c   1.000
_cell.angle_alpha   90.00
_cell.angle_beta   90.00
_cell.angle_gamma   90.00
#
_symmetry.space_group_name_H-M   'P 1'
#
loop_
_entity.id
_entity.type
_entity.pdbx_description
1 polymer ?
#
loop_
_entity_poly.entity_id
_entity_poly.type
_entity_poly.pdbx_seq_one_letter_code
_entity_poly.pdbx_strand_id
1 'polypeptide(L)'
;MMTPNTTALSAKVWRGALDELALVASASGVAATKDRLSELVILLMLAPEPHMLLGVNAIAPDRLRALVDVEAFDTALMAMLGSPLGFLLSRGQDGESLATIALPGALQEQSASGASPALALIAALALSLGNRRSLTQPMRSQALPAERRVLH
;
A
#
# COMPACT_ATOMS: atom_id res chain seq x y z
N MET A 1 23.95 21.44 -5.73
CA MET A 1 23.09 20.81 -4.71
C MET A 1 21.65 21.06 -5.14
N MET A 2 21.07 20.16 -5.93
CA MET A 2 19.73 20.31 -6.51
C MET A 2 18.71 19.79 -5.51
N THR A 3 17.84 20.66 -5.01
CA THR A 3 16.61 20.25 -4.34
C THR A 3 15.64 19.75 -5.43
N PRO A 4 15.18 18.49 -5.41
CA PRO A 4 14.11 18.11 -6.30
C PRO A 4 12.84 18.82 -5.81
N ASN A 5 12.40 19.83 -6.57
CA ASN A 5 11.06 20.42 -6.44
C ASN A 5 10.03 19.41 -6.96
N THR A 6 9.90 18.29 -6.26
CA THR A 6 8.80 17.37 -6.47
C THR A 6 7.65 17.89 -5.60
N THR A 7 6.77 18.70 -6.19
CA THR A 7 5.55 19.15 -5.51
C THR A 7 4.71 17.94 -5.15
N ALA A 8 4.60 17.65 -3.86
CA ALA A 8 3.77 16.56 -3.34
C ALA A 8 2.32 16.70 -3.83
N LEU A 9 1.67 15.57 -4.11
CA LEU A 9 0.26 15.59 -4.51
C LEU A 9 -0.62 16.01 -3.33
N SER A 10 -1.79 16.60 -3.62
CA SER A 10 -2.81 16.72 -2.57
C SER A 10 -3.23 15.32 -2.12
N ALA A 11 -3.56 15.17 -0.83
CA ALA A 11 -3.95 13.86 -0.29
C ALA A 11 -5.15 13.22 -1.00
N LYS A 12 -6.08 14.02 -1.53
CA LYS A 12 -7.21 13.52 -2.32
C LYS A 12 -6.74 12.93 -3.65
N VAL A 13 -5.87 13.64 -4.38
CA VAL A 13 -5.36 13.20 -5.68
C VAL A 13 -4.47 11.97 -5.52
N TRP A 14 -3.59 11.98 -4.50
CA TRP A 14 -2.72 10.84 -4.20
C TRP A 14 -3.50 9.56 -3.90
N ARG A 15 -4.55 9.64 -3.06
CA ARG A 15 -5.42 8.48 -2.78
C ARG A 15 -6.17 8.00 -4.02
N GLY A 16 -6.73 8.92 -4.81
CA GLY A 16 -7.41 8.55 -6.06
C GLY A 16 -6.48 7.82 -7.03
N ALA A 17 -5.22 8.26 -7.15
CA ALA A 17 -4.23 7.59 -7.98
C ALA A 17 -3.83 6.20 -7.43
N LEU A 18 -3.81 6.01 -6.12
CA LEU A 18 -3.60 4.69 -5.51
C LEU A 18 -4.79 3.74 -5.76
N ASP A 19 -6.01 4.24 -5.66
CA ASP A 19 -7.22 3.44 -5.96
C ASP A 19 -7.23 3.01 -7.44
N GLU A 20 -6.87 3.93 -8.34
CA GLU A 20 -6.71 3.63 -9.77
C GLU A 20 -5.59 2.61 -10.02
N LEU A 21 -4.41 2.81 -9.42
CA LEU A 21 -3.31 1.86 -9.53
C LEU A 21 -3.73 0.47 -9.03
N ALA A 22 -4.45 0.38 -7.92
CA ALA A 22 -4.92 -0.90 -7.39
C ALA A 22 -5.84 -1.63 -8.38
N LEU A 23 -6.78 -0.91 -8.99
CA LEU A 23 -7.68 -1.46 -9.99
C LEU A 23 -6.92 -1.94 -11.23
N VAL A 24 -6.04 -1.09 -11.76
CA VAL A 24 -5.27 -1.39 -12.97
C VAL A 24 -4.28 -2.53 -12.73
N ALA A 25 -3.61 -2.58 -11.57
CA ALA A 25 -2.70 -3.66 -11.22
C ALA A 25 -3.42 -5.00 -11.07
N SER A 26 -4.61 -5.02 -10.46
CA SER A 26 -5.43 -6.23 -10.32
C SER A 26 -5.87 -6.79 -11.68
N ALA A 27 -6.17 -5.91 -12.64
CA ALA A 27 -6.57 -6.27 -14.01
C ALA A 27 -5.39 -6.47 -14.98
N SER A 28 -4.16 -6.22 -14.54
CA SER A 28 -2.98 -6.29 -15.41
C SER A 28 -2.51 -7.73 -15.61
N GLY A 29 -1.99 -8.01 -16.81
CA GLY A 29 -1.20 -9.22 -17.06
C GLY A 29 0.24 -9.09 -16.56
N VAL A 30 0.93 -10.23 -16.42
CA VAL A 30 2.31 -10.29 -15.87
C VAL A 30 3.29 -9.38 -16.62
N ALA A 31 3.13 -9.21 -17.94
CA ALA A 31 3.98 -8.34 -18.76
C ALA A 31 3.97 -6.87 -18.32
N ALA A 32 2.91 -6.40 -17.65
CA ALA A 32 2.79 -5.02 -17.18
C ALA A 32 3.35 -4.81 -15.76
N THR A 33 3.93 -5.84 -15.12
CA THR A 33 4.41 -5.75 -13.72
C THR A 33 5.42 -4.63 -13.51
N LYS A 34 6.35 -4.43 -14.45
CA LYS A 34 7.35 -3.37 -14.39
C LYS A 34 6.74 -1.96 -14.38
N ASP A 35 5.73 -1.75 -15.22
CA ASP A 35 5.04 -0.47 -15.34
C ASP A 35 4.26 -0.17 -14.06
N ARG A 36 3.52 -1.17 -13.55
CA ARG A 36 2.77 -1.05 -12.28
C ARG A 36 3.68 -0.80 -11.07
N LEU A 37 4.85 -1.46 -11.02
CA LEU A 37 5.84 -1.20 -9.98
C LEU A 37 6.40 0.22 -10.07
N SER A 38 6.65 0.71 -11.29
CA SER A 38 7.16 2.07 -11.51
C SER A 38 6.13 3.12 -11.08
N GLU A 39 4.86 2.93 -11.42
CA GLU A 39 3.75 3.77 -10.98
C GLU A 39 3.62 3.80 -9.45
N LEU A 40 3.69 2.63 -8.79
CA LEU A 40 3.68 2.54 -7.33
C LEU A 40 4.82 3.38 -6.73
N VAL A 41 6.04 3.20 -7.21
CA VAL A 41 7.23 3.93 -6.70
C VAL A 41 7.08 5.44 -6.89
N ILE A 42 6.53 5.88 -8.03
CA ILE A 42 6.23 7.29 -8.26
C ILE A 42 5.22 7.80 -7.22
N LEU A 43 4.14 7.07 -6.97
CA LEU A 43 3.15 7.47 -5.96
C LEU A 43 3.74 7.49 -4.54
N LEU A 44 4.64 6.55 -4.20
CA LEU A 44 5.34 6.59 -2.91
C LEU A 44 6.22 7.85 -2.78
N MET A 45 6.91 8.27 -3.84
CA MET A 45 7.70 9.51 -3.85
C MET A 45 6.83 10.78 -3.79
N LEU A 46 5.61 10.71 -4.30
CA LEU A 46 4.65 11.83 -4.34
C LEU A 46 3.70 11.87 -3.13
N ALA A 47 3.98 11.08 -2.09
CA ALA A 47 3.18 11.05 -0.89
C ALA A 47 3.04 12.47 -0.30
N PRO A 48 1.81 12.91 0.02
CA PRO A 48 1.56 14.26 0.56
C PRO A 48 2.32 14.52 1.85
N GLU A 49 2.40 13.51 2.72
CA GLU A 49 3.01 13.60 4.04
C GLU A 49 3.73 12.29 4.39
N PRO A 50 4.93 12.33 5.02
CA PRO A 50 5.71 11.12 5.31
C PRO A 50 4.98 10.07 6.17
N HIS A 51 4.12 10.51 7.10
CA HIS A 51 3.38 9.60 7.98
C HIS A 51 2.35 8.74 7.23
N MET A 52 1.96 9.13 6.00
CA MET A 52 1.07 8.34 5.17
C MET A 52 1.74 7.05 4.65
N LEU A 53 3.07 6.98 4.71
CA LEU A 53 3.88 5.83 4.31
C LEU A 53 4.34 4.94 5.47
N LEU A 54 3.87 5.16 6.71
CA LEU A 54 4.23 4.30 7.85
C LEU A 54 4.04 2.81 7.53
N GLY A 55 5.04 1.97 7.77
CA GLY A 55 5.02 0.54 7.41
C GLY A 55 5.50 0.24 5.98
N VAL A 56 5.86 1.26 5.19
CA VAL A 56 6.51 1.10 3.89
C VAL A 56 7.95 1.60 4.00
N ASN A 57 8.89 0.77 3.58
CA ASN A 57 10.30 1.11 3.50
C ASN A 57 10.62 1.76 2.16
N ALA A 58 11.44 2.80 2.20
CA ALA A 58 12.08 3.31 1.00
C ALA A 58 13.12 2.30 0.48
N ILE A 59 13.11 2.06 -0.82
CA ILE A 59 14.16 1.33 -1.50
C ILE A 59 15.13 2.32 -2.16
N ALA A 60 16.43 2.09 -2.01
CA ALA A 60 17.43 2.93 -2.68
C ALA A 60 17.25 2.83 -4.22
N PRO A 61 17.31 3.94 -4.97
CA PRO A 61 17.07 3.94 -6.41
C PRO A 61 17.95 2.95 -7.19
N ASP A 62 19.24 2.86 -6.85
CA ASP A 62 20.17 1.94 -7.51
C ASP A 62 19.83 0.48 -7.25
N ARG A 63 19.38 0.17 -6.02
CA ARG A 63 18.92 -1.18 -5.67
C ARG A 63 17.62 -1.53 -6.39
N LEU A 64 16.67 -0.60 -6.47
CA LEU A 64 15.43 -0.80 -7.21
C LEU A 64 15.73 -1.05 -8.69
N ARG A 65 16.60 -0.24 -9.31
CA ARG A 65 17.00 -0.42 -10.71
C ARG A 65 17.62 -1.80 -10.93
N ALA A 66 18.58 -2.19 -10.08
CA ALA A 66 19.22 -3.50 -10.19
C ALA A 66 18.21 -4.66 -10.09
N LEU A 67 17.20 -4.57 -9.22
CA LEU A 67 16.15 -5.59 -9.11
C LEU A 67 15.21 -5.59 -10.32
N VAL A 68 14.86 -4.42 -10.84
CA VAL A 68 14.00 -4.28 -12.03
C VAL A 68 14.70 -4.82 -13.28
N ASP A 69 16.00 -4.59 -13.44
CA ASP A 69 16.78 -5.02 -14.60
C ASP A 69 16.88 -6.55 -14.71
N VAL A 70 16.77 -7.26 -13.58
CA VAL A 70 16.75 -8.74 -13.53
C VAL A 70 15.33 -9.30 -13.28
N GLU A 71 14.30 -8.47 -13.41
CA GLU A 71 12.88 -8.83 -13.23
C GLU A 71 12.54 -9.40 -11.83
N ALA A 72 13.33 -9.08 -10.81
CA ALA A 72 13.11 -9.50 -9.42
C ALA A 72 12.05 -8.65 -8.71
N PHE A 73 10.87 -8.51 -9.31
CA PHE A 73 9.79 -7.63 -8.83
C PHE A 73 9.26 -8.00 -7.44
N ASP A 74 9.07 -9.29 -7.18
CA ASP A 74 8.62 -9.78 -5.86
C ASP A 74 9.62 -9.36 -4.78
N THR A 75 10.93 -9.47 -5.06
CA THR A 75 11.98 -9.06 -4.12
C THR A 75 11.98 -7.55 -3.91
N ALA A 76 11.77 -6.76 -4.96
CA ALA A 76 11.66 -5.31 -4.87
C ALA A 76 10.49 -4.89 -3.97
N LEU A 77 9.31 -5.50 -4.15
CA LEU A 77 8.12 -5.22 -3.35
C LEU A 77 8.28 -5.67 -1.91
N MET A 78 8.80 -6.88 -1.68
CA MET A 78 9.05 -7.40 -0.33
C MET A 78 10.06 -6.53 0.43
N ALA A 79 11.04 -5.94 -0.25
CA ALA A 79 11.97 -5.00 0.37
C ALA A 79 11.29 -3.68 0.79
N MET A 80 10.17 -3.30 0.17
CA MET A 80 9.35 -2.14 0.54
C MET A 80 8.39 -2.43 1.70
N LEU A 81 8.12 -3.69 2.02
CA LEU A 81 7.28 -4.05 3.17
C LEU A 81 8.08 -3.88 4.47
N GLY A 82 7.78 -2.82 5.24
CA GLY A 82 8.55 -2.45 6.43
C GLY A 82 7.85 -2.80 7.74
N SER A 83 8.62 -3.15 8.79
CA SER A 83 8.04 -3.34 10.12
C SER A 83 7.40 -2.03 10.62
N PRO A 84 6.19 -2.05 11.22
CA PRO A 84 5.40 -3.21 11.67
C PRO A 84 4.26 -3.65 10.72
N LEU A 85 4.42 -3.54 9.40
CA LEU A 85 3.45 -4.05 8.43
C LEU A 85 3.31 -5.59 8.53
N GLY A 86 2.07 -6.06 8.56
CA GLY A 86 1.73 -7.48 8.37
C GLY A 86 1.29 -7.75 6.94
N PHE A 87 1.61 -8.92 6.40
CA PHE A 87 1.11 -9.32 5.08
C PHE A 87 0.85 -10.82 4.98
N LEU A 88 -0.07 -11.18 4.10
CA LEU A 88 -0.30 -12.53 3.61
C LEU A 88 -0.19 -12.51 2.10
N LEU A 89 0.46 -13.53 1.54
CA LEU A 89 0.57 -13.73 0.10
C LEU A 89 0.24 -15.19 -0.19
N SER A 90 -0.72 -15.41 -1.09
CA SER A 90 -1.11 -16.73 -1.54
C SER A 90 -1.15 -16.78 -3.07
N ARG A 91 -1.01 -17.99 -3.61
CA ARG A 91 -1.05 -18.26 -5.05
C ARG A 91 -1.97 -19.45 -5.32
N GLY A 92 -2.96 -19.23 -6.18
CA GLY A 92 -3.85 -20.27 -6.67
C GLY A 92 -3.18 -21.17 -7.72
N GLN A 93 -3.76 -22.34 -7.94
CA GLN A 93 -3.24 -23.29 -8.95
C GLN A 93 -3.32 -22.73 -10.37
N ASP A 94 -4.31 -21.86 -10.63
CA ASP A 94 -4.52 -21.23 -11.93
C ASP A 94 -3.56 -20.06 -12.21
N GLY A 95 -2.63 -19.79 -11.29
CA GLY A 95 -1.59 -18.76 -11.44
C GLY A 95 -1.96 -17.39 -10.88
N GLU A 96 -3.23 -17.13 -10.58
CA GLU A 96 -3.65 -15.93 -9.85
C GLU A 96 -3.08 -15.92 -8.42
N SER A 97 -2.75 -14.74 -7.93
CA SER A 97 -2.24 -14.52 -6.58
C SER A 97 -3.16 -13.57 -5.82
N LEU A 98 -3.23 -13.73 -4.50
CA LEU A 98 -3.94 -12.85 -3.59
C LEU A 98 -2.94 -12.35 -2.55
N ALA A 99 -2.91 -11.04 -2.35
CA ALA A 99 -2.17 -10.42 -1.28
C ALA A 99 -3.13 -9.70 -0.33
N THR A 100 -2.80 -9.76 0.96
CA THR A 100 -3.47 -9.01 2.02
C THR A 100 -2.42 -8.21 2.78
N ILE A 101 -2.66 -6.92 2.99
CA ILE A 101 -1.76 -6.01 3.69
C ILE A 101 -2.47 -5.42 4.91
N ALA A 102 -1.79 -5.48 6.06
CA ALA A 102 -2.19 -4.89 7.32
C ALA A 102 -1.22 -3.77 7.68
N LEU A 103 -1.60 -2.52 7.38
CA LEU A 103 -0.80 -1.36 7.71
C LEU A 103 -0.97 -0.93 9.17
N PRO A 104 0.09 -0.42 9.82
CA PRO A 104 0.00 0.13 11.17
C PRO A 104 -1.05 1.24 11.24
N GLY A 105 -1.94 1.17 12.24
CA GLY A 105 -3.01 2.15 12.44
C GLY A 105 -4.20 2.04 11.47
N ALA A 106 -4.19 1.08 10.53
CA ALA A 106 -5.36 0.81 9.69
C ALA A 106 -6.44 0.07 10.50
N LEU A 107 -7.71 0.38 10.24
CA LEU A 107 -8.85 -0.30 10.87
C LEU A 107 -9.12 -1.68 10.28
N GLN A 108 -8.75 -1.87 9.01
CA GLN A 108 -9.01 -3.09 8.24
C GLN A 108 -7.82 -3.38 7.34
N GLU A 109 -7.52 -4.67 7.20
CA GLU A 109 -6.60 -5.17 6.18
C GLU A 109 -7.21 -4.98 4.80
N GLN A 110 -6.37 -4.75 3.79
CA GLN A 110 -6.83 -4.68 2.41
C GLN A 110 -6.28 -5.86 1.62
N SER A 111 -7.14 -6.46 0.80
CA SER A 111 -6.77 -7.58 -0.05
C SER A 111 -7.01 -7.25 -1.51
N ALA A 112 -6.13 -7.73 -2.37
CA ALA A 112 -6.28 -7.63 -3.82
C ALA A 112 -5.67 -8.84 -4.52
N SER A 113 -6.30 -9.25 -5.62
CA SER A 113 -5.77 -10.29 -6.50
C SER A 113 -4.93 -9.71 -7.63
N GLY A 114 -4.16 -10.55 -8.31
CA GLY A 114 -3.44 -10.19 -9.52
C GLY A 114 -2.88 -11.42 -10.24
N ALA A 115 -2.50 -11.25 -11.50
CA ALA A 115 -1.94 -12.32 -12.32
C ALA A 115 -0.55 -12.81 -11.85
N SER A 116 0.06 -12.14 -10.87
CA SER A 116 1.31 -12.52 -10.23
C SER A 116 1.34 -12.06 -8.78
N PRO A 117 2.24 -12.62 -7.94
CA PRO A 117 2.44 -12.15 -6.58
C PRO A 117 2.77 -10.65 -6.51
N ALA A 118 3.66 -10.18 -7.38
CA ALA A 118 3.98 -8.76 -7.50
C ALA A 118 2.75 -7.88 -7.77
N LEU A 119 1.89 -8.26 -8.73
CA LEU A 119 0.70 -7.46 -9.07
C LEU A 119 -0.31 -7.45 -7.93
N ALA A 120 -0.54 -8.59 -7.27
CA ALA A 120 -1.39 -8.67 -6.10
C ALA A 120 -0.85 -7.79 -4.96
N LEU A 121 0.46 -7.82 -4.69
CA LEU A 121 1.12 -6.99 -3.68
C LEU A 121 1.02 -5.50 -4.01
N ILE A 122 1.26 -5.09 -5.26
CA ILE A 122 1.11 -3.70 -5.71
C ILE A 122 -0.33 -3.23 -5.44
N ALA A 123 -1.32 -4.03 -5.85
CA ALA A 123 -2.72 -3.67 -5.68
C ALA A 123 -3.13 -3.57 -4.21
N ALA A 124 -2.80 -4.57 -3.40
CA ALA A 124 -3.15 -4.61 -1.98
C ALA A 124 -2.46 -3.49 -1.19
N LEU A 125 -1.20 -3.19 -1.51
CA LEU A 125 -0.46 -2.09 -0.89
C LEU A 125 -1.05 -0.73 -1.30
N ALA A 126 -1.41 -0.55 -2.57
CA ALA A 126 -2.04 0.67 -3.05
C ALA A 126 -3.40 0.92 -2.37
N LEU A 127 -4.27 -0.09 -2.28
CA LEU A 127 -5.53 -0.01 -1.50
C LEU A 127 -5.28 0.34 -0.03
N SER A 128 -4.29 -0.29 0.58
CA SER A 128 -3.95 -0.06 1.99
C SER A 128 -3.53 1.38 2.26
N LEU A 129 -2.72 1.94 1.37
CA LEU A 129 -2.27 3.34 1.46
C LEU A 129 -3.42 4.31 1.14
N GLY A 130 -4.27 3.98 0.17
CA GLY A 130 -5.45 4.76 -0.23
C GLY A 130 -6.48 4.89 0.90
N ASN A 131 -6.73 3.79 1.62
CA ASN A 131 -7.73 3.72 2.70
C ASN A 131 -7.25 4.27 4.06
N ARG A 132 -6.03 4.81 4.15
CA ARG A 132 -5.56 5.48 5.36
C ARG A 132 -6.35 6.75 5.62
N ARG A 133 -7.00 6.80 6.80
CA ARG A 133 -7.57 8.05 7.32
C ARG A 133 -6.43 8.95 7.81
N SER A 134 -6.56 10.24 7.52
CA SER A 134 -5.75 11.25 8.21
C SER A 134 -6.06 11.18 9.70
N LEU A 135 -5.02 11.10 10.54
CA LEU A 135 -5.11 11.02 12.01
C LEU A 135 -5.76 12.27 12.65
N THR A 136 -6.20 13.25 11.86
CA THR A 136 -6.88 14.48 12.30
C THR A 136 -8.36 14.26 12.67
N GLN A 137 -8.91 13.06 12.55
CA GLN A 137 -10.22 12.77 13.09
C GLN A 137 -10.09 12.25 14.52
N PRO A 138 -10.40 13.06 15.56
CA PRO A 138 -10.35 12.57 16.93
C PRO A 138 -11.25 11.34 17.02
N MET A 139 -10.73 10.27 17.65
CA MET A 139 -11.54 9.15 18.09
C MET A 139 -12.71 9.75 18.88
N ARG A 140 -13.90 9.81 18.28
CA ARG A 140 -15.11 10.03 19.05
C ARG A 140 -15.16 8.87 20.00
N SER A 141 -14.83 9.17 21.26
CA SER A 141 -15.05 8.31 22.42
C SER A 141 -16.42 7.65 22.23
N GLN A 142 -16.43 6.36 21.91
CA GLN A 142 -17.63 5.56 22.05
C GLN A 142 -17.84 5.48 23.56
N ALA A 143 -18.58 6.45 24.09
CA ALA A 143 -19.03 6.42 25.45
C ALA A 143 -19.82 5.12 25.64
N LEU A 144 -19.27 4.22 26.46
CA LEU A 144 -20.02 3.11 27.01
C LEU A 144 -21.29 3.69 27.67
N PRO A 145 -22.50 3.19 27.34
CA PRO A 145 -23.69 3.63 28.05
C PRO A 145 -23.55 3.27 29.52
N ALA A 146 -23.65 4.30 30.37
CA ALA A 146 -23.59 4.21 31.82
C ALA A 146 -24.71 3.32 32.36
N GLU A 147 -24.33 2.46 33.32
CA GLU A 147 -25.10 1.89 34.42
C GLU A 147 -26.62 1.65 34.22
N ARG A 148 -27.02 0.36 34.22
CA ARG A 148 -28.21 -0.05 34.97
C ARG A 148 -27.76 -0.69 36.27
N ARG A 149 -27.66 0.12 37.34
CA ARG A 149 -27.76 -0.40 38.71
C ARG A 149 -29.18 -0.94 38.89
N VAL A 150 -29.32 -2.25 38.97
CA VAL A 150 -30.51 -2.88 39.54
C VAL A 150 -30.20 -3.10 41.01
N LEU A 151 -30.88 -2.32 41.86
CA LEU A 151 -30.97 -2.58 43.29
C LEU A 151 -31.82 -3.84 43.50
N HIS A 152 -31.24 -4.88 44.10
CA HIS A 152 -31.95 -5.84 44.95
C HIS A 152 -30.98 -6.37 46.00
#